data_AF-A0A9D1EYI6-F1
#
_entry.id   AF-A0A9D1EYI6-F1
#
_cell.length_a   1.000
_cell.length_b   1.000
_cell.length_c   1.000
_cell.angle_alpha   90.00
_cell.angle_beta   90.00
_cell.angle_gamma   90.00
#
_symmetry.space_group_name_H-M   'P 1'
#
loop_
_entity.id
_entity.type
_entity.pdbx_description
1 polymer ?
#
loop_
_entity_poly.entity_id
_entity_poly.type
_entity_poly.pdbx_seq_one_letter_code
_entity_poly.pdbx_strand_id
1 'polypeptide(L)'
;MCAGYLRGKFEEIAITAYNINVSSSVNDFNSIALKYIASDNRGHAISCPDQIVGIIKVKKDGGIEDWKVGWIEDWCDKNSRCGISNSHKPIIAIVVESPHKDEFNRESKKAIGPARGSTGRNIENYLPSVLFNYLPAIDETSSLIEYDSNKQIQNGEYYIALINAIQYQCSLGEDTSKYRDKIFSEMWGLEKVKKDFIKRLKKSNPSVIINCCTRGNFKDNKEELFLRNLVQSTIDEFLLEQNNNKNILCLRAAHPSSVHFQNGLSFLKKI
;
A
#
# COMPACT_ATOMS: atom_id res chain seq x y z
N MET A 1 15.01 -51.03 -13.13
CA MET A 1 13.65 -50.57 -13.43
C MET A 1 12.93 -49.86 -12.26
N CYS A 2 13.50 -49.72 -11.06
CA CYS A 2 12.78 -49.14 -9.89
C CYS A 2 13.05 -47.66 -9.56
N ALA A 3 14.04 -47.00 -10.18
CA ALA A 3 14.40 -45.61 -9.83
C ALA A 3 13.48 -44.54 -10.47
N GLY A 4 12.94 -44.80 -11.67
CA GLY A 4 12.07 -43.84 -12.37
C GLY A 4 10.66 -43.75 -11.79
N TYR A 5 10.12 -44.85 -11.27
CA TYR A 5 8.76 -44.91 -10.74
C TYR A 5 8.63 -44.22 -9.36
N LEU A 6 9.68 -44.26 -8.55
CA LEU A 6 9.73 -43.55 -7.27
C LEU A 6 9.86 -42.03 -7.48
N ARG A 7 10.64 -41.58 -8.48
CA ARG A 7 10.83 -40.15 -8.76
C ARG A 7 9.52 -39.46 -9.18
N GLY A 8 8.71 -40.12 -10.02
CA GLY A 8 7.40 -39.60 -10.43
C GLY A 8 6.40 -39.49 -9.27
N LYS A 9 6.38 -40.46 -8.34
CA LYS A 9 5.52 -40.39 -7.14
C LYS A 9 5.99 -39.35 -6.14
N PHE A 10 7.30 -39.11 -5.99
CA PHE A 10 7.80 -38.04 -5.13
C PHE A 10 7.50 -36.65 -5.69
N GLU A 11 7.53 -36.47 -7.02
CA GLU A 11 7.14 -35.21 -7.67
C GLU A 11 5.62 -34.99 -7.57
N GLU A 12 4.78 -36.00 -7.78
CA GLU A 12 3.32 -35.91 -7.57
C GLU A 12 2.98 -35.61 -6.12
N ILE A 13 3.56 -36.33 -5.15
CA ILE A 13 3.31 -36.12 -3.72
C ILE A 13 3.81 -34.74 -3.27
N ALA A 14 4.94 -34.25 -3.81
CA ALA A 14 5.44 -32.91 -3.52
C ALA A 14 4.52 -31.82 -4.10
N ILE A 15 3.97 -32.00 -5.31
CA ILE A 15 3.01 -31.07 -5.92
C ILE A 15 1.68 -31.09 -5.14
N THR A 16 1.20 -32.26 -4.73
CA THR A 16 -0.03 -32.39 -3.94
C THR A 16 0.17 -31.83 -2.53
N ALA A 17 1.29 -32.09 -1.85
CA ALA A 17 1.58 -31.55 -0.52
C ALA A 17 1.85 -30.04 -0.53
N TYR A 18 2.42 -29.49 -1.60
CA TYR A 18 2.58 -28.05 -1.75
C TYR A 18 1.22 -27.36 -1.95
N ASN A 19 0.32 -27.94 -2.76
CA ASN A 19 -1.04 -27.43 -2.98
C ASN A 19 -1.93 -27.47 -1.73
N ILE A 20 -1.58 -28.26 -0.71
CA ILE A 20 -2.40 -28.43 0.50
C ILE A 20 -2.19 -27.30 1.54
N ASN A 21 -1.13 -26.47 1.42
CA ASN A 21 -0.82 -25.40 2.40
C ASN A 21 -0.72 -23.99 1.81
N VAL A 22 -1.16 -23.79 0.57
CA VAL A 22 -1.21 -22.46 -0.04
C VAL A 22 -2.47 -21.72 0.43
N SER A 23 -2.31 -20.47 0.91
CA SER A 23 -3.47 -19.68 1.34
C SER A 23 -4.46 -19.49 0.19
N SER A 24 -5.76 -19.43 0.50
CA SER A 24 -6.80 -19.29 -0.52
C SER A 24 -6.67 -18.02 -1.37
N SER A 25 -5.98 -16.97 -0.89
CA SER A 25 -5.72 -15.76 -1.68
C SER A 25 -4.57 -15.93 -2.69
N VAL A 26 -3.57 -16.75 -2.38
CA VAL A 26 -2.50 -17.11 -3.32
C VAL A 26 -3.06 -17.96 -4.46
N ASN A 27 -3.96 -18.91 -4.17
CA ASN A 27 -4.62 -19.73 -5.19
C ASN A 27 -5.45 -18.87 -6.16
N ASP A 28 -6.20 -17.90 -5.64
CA ASP A 28 -6.97 -16.98 -6.49
C ASP A 28 -6.08 -16.09 -7.34
N PHE A 29 -5.01 -15.54 -6.75
CA PHE A 29 -4.07 -14.72 -7.52
C PHE A 29 -3.44 -15.53 -8.64
N ASN A 30 -2.98 -16.75 -8.38
CA ASN A 30 -2.46 -17.65 -9.41
C ASN A 30 -3.52 -17.94 -10.48
N SER A 31 -4.75 -18.27 -10.08
CA SER A 31 -5.84 -18.55 -11.02
C SER A 31 -6.18 -17.36 -11.91
N ILE A 32 -6.13 -16.13 -11.38
CA ILE A 32 -6.36 -14.92 -12.16
C ILE A 32 -5.15 -14.63 -13.06
N ALA A 33 -3.94 -14.71 -12.52
CA ALA A 33 -2.71 -14.47 -13.27
C ALA A 33 -2.57 -15.41 -14.48
N LEU A 34 -2.88 -16.70 -14.32
CA LEU A 34 -2.83 -17.71 -15.39
C LEU A 34 -3.77 -17.41 -16.57
N LYS A 35 -4.79 -16.55 -16.42
CA LYS A 35 -5.61 -16.09 -17.56
C LYS A 35 -4.82 -15.18 -18.50
N TYR A 36 -3.76 -14.54 -18.01
CA TYR A 36 -3.02 -13.48 -18.70
C TYR A 36 -1.63 -13.91 -19.18
N ILE A 37 -1.08 -14.99 -18.64
CA ILE A 37 0.20 -15.56 -19.04
C ILE A 37 0.02 -17.02 -19.47
N ALA A 38 0.56 -17.38 -20.64
CA ALA A 38 0.46 -18.72 -21.21
C ALA A 38 1.40 -19.76 -20.56
N SER A 39 2.30 -19.32 -19.66
CA SER A 39 3.28 -20.16 -18.99
C SER A 39 3.15 -20.08 -17.46
N ASP A 40 3.36 -21.24 -16.82
CA ASP A 40 3.28 -21.49 -15.38
C ASP A 40 4.43 -20.81 -14.62
N ASN A 41 4.46 -19.48 -14.58
CA ASN A 41 5.40 -18.69 -13.78
C ASN A 41 4.84 -18.46 -12.38
N ARG A 42 4.83 -19.51 -11.54
CA ARG A 42 4.37 -19.49 -10.14
C ARG A 42 5.13 -18.54 -9.19
N GLY A 43 6.11 -17.78 -9.69
CA GLY A 43 6.89 -16.82 -8.91
C GLY A 43 6.19 -15.48 -8.60
N HIS A 44 4.99 -15.22 -9.14
CA HIS A 44 4.30 -13.93 -8.97
C HIS A 44 3.40 -13.86 -7.72
N ALA A 45 3.03 -15.00 -7.14
CA ALA A 45 2.11 -15.06 -5.99
C ALA A 45 2.82 -14.96 -4.64
N ILE A 46 3.93 -14.23 -4.60
CA ILE A 46 4.66 -13.93 -3.39
C ILE A 46 4.05 -12.65 -2.80
N SER A 47 3.54 -12.74 -1.58
CA SER A 47 2.97 -11.59 -0.88
C SER A 47 4.08 -10.63 -0.45
N CYS A 48 3.92 -9.36 -0.80
CA CYS A 48 4.72 -8.25 -0.32
C CYS A 48 4.13 -7.69 0.98
N PRO A 49 4.82 -7.84 2.11
CA PRO A 49 4.27 -7.45 3.41
C PRO A 49 4.14 -5.94 3.51
N ASP A 50 3.18 -5.48 4.31
CA ASP A 50 3.11 -4.06 4.68
C ASP A 50 4.18 -3.75 5.74
N GLN A 51 4.74 -2.54 5.72
CA GLN A 51 5.90 -2.20 6.55
C GLN A 51 5.83 -0.79 7.12
N ILE A 52 6.38 -0.62 8.32
CA ILE A 52 6.82 0.68 8.80
C ILE A 52 8.14 1.01 8.09
N VAL A 53 8.25 2.23 7.57
CA VAL A 53 9.41 2.67 6.76
C VAL A 53 10.04 3.98 7.22
N GLY A 54 9.51 4.60 8.27
CA GLY A 54 10.01 5.88 8.72
C GLY A 54 9.23 6.44 9.88
N ILE A 55 9.74 7.55 10.41
CA ILE A 55 9.08 8.35 11.44
C ILE A 55 9.07 9.80 10.96
N ILE A 56 7.97 10.50 11.21
CA ILE A 56 7.84 11.94 11.01
C ILE A 56 7.43 12.61 12.31
N LYS A 57 8.02 13.77 12.60
CA LYS A 57 7.60 14.63 13.72
C LYS A 57 6.92 15.88 13.19
N VAL A 58 5.62 15.99 13.44
CA VAL A 58 4.79 17.16 13.15
C VAL A 58 4.84 18.10 14.36
N LYS A 59 5.21 19.35 14.13
CA LYS A 59 5.27 20.39 15.16
C LYS A 59 3.93 21.08 15.34
N LYS A 60 3.82 21.79 16.47
CA LYS A 60 2.68 22.67 16.77
C LYS A 60 2.58 23.86 15.83
N ASP A 61 3.70 24.30 15.26
CA ASP A 61 3.80 25.43 14.33
C ASP A 61 3.59 25.00 12.86
N GLY A 62 3.08 23.79 12.61
CA GLY A 62 2.91 23.28 11.25
C GLY A 62 4.21 22.87 10.55
N GLY A 63 5.34 22.86 11.24
CA GLY A 63 6.61 22.36 10.71
C GLY A 63 6.77 20.84 10.78
N ILE A 64 7.70 20.30 9.99
CA ILE A 64 8.19 18.92 10.07
C ILE A 64 9.68 18.96 10.40
N GLU A 65 10.11 18.41 11.53
CA GLU A 65 11.52 18.52 12.01
C GLU A 65 12.31 17.22 12.00
N ASP A 66 11.64 16.08 11.88
CA ASP A 66 12.33 14.80 12.04
C ASP A 66 11.79 13.78 11.05
N TRP A 67 11.91 14.11 9.76
CA TRP A 67 11.74 13.14 8.68
C TRP A 67 12.96 12.20 8.64
N LYS A 68 13.08 11.35 9.67
CA LYS A 68 14.07 10.27 9.74
C LYS A 68 13.52 9.08 9.00
N VAL A 69 13.50 9.16 7.67
CA VAL A 69 13.47 7.97 6.85
C VAL A 69 14.92 7.49 6.80
N GLY A 70 15.26 6.50 7.61
CA GLY A 70 16.46 5.73 7.31
C GLY A 70 16.11 4.93 6.07
N TRP A 71 16.39 5.47 4.86
CA TRP A 71 16.09 4.96 3.51
C TRP A 71 14.92 3.96 3.48
N ILE A 72 13.81 4.26 2.80
CA ILE A 72 12.72 3.25 2.63
C ILE A 72 13.31 1.91 2.16
N GLU A 73 14.42 1.94 1.42
CA GLU A 73 15.24 0.81 0.96
C GLU A 73 16.06 0.07 2.05
N ASP A 74 16.41 0.70 3.18
CA ASP A 74 17.22 0.09 4.26
C ASP A 74 16.51 0.02 5.62
N TRP A 75 15.32 0.61 5.78
CA TRP A 75 14.68 0.76 7.10
C TRP A 75 14.61 -0.56 7.87
N CYS A 76 14.24 -1.64 7.18
CA CYS A 76 14.08 -2.97 7.77
C CYS A 76 15.40 -3.65 8.12
N ASP A 77 16.48 -3.32 7.39
CA ASP A 77 17.81 -3.88 7.64
C ASP A 77 18.48 -3.18 8.83
N LYS A 78 18.17 -1.89 9.01
CA LYS A 78 18.70 -1.06 10.10
C LYS A 78 17.84 -1.11 11.38
N ASN A 79 16.58 -1.54 11.30
CA ASN A 79 15.65 -1.55 12.43
C ASN A 79 14.98 -2.92 12.62
N SER A 80 15.01 -3.42 13.85
CA SER A 80 14.38 -4.69 14.25
C SER A 80 12.83 -4.68 14.23
N ARG A 81 12.20 -3.55 13.88
CA ARG A 81 10.74 -3.33 13.92
C ARG A 81 10.16 -2.88 12.57
N CYS A 82 10.28 -3.73 11.56
CA CYS A 82 9.71 -3.47 10.23
C CYS A 82 8.21 -3.82 10.10
N GLY A 83 7.71 -4.74 10.92
CA GLY A 83 6.33 -5.19 10.87
C GLY A 83 5.35 -4.16 11.43
N ILE A 84 4.15 -4.08 10.83
CA ILE A 84 3.07 -3.15 11.21
C ILE A 84 2.41 -3.46 12.58
N SER A 85 2.83 -4.47 13.34
CA SER A 85 2.11 -4.90 14.54
C SER A 85 2.11 -3.88 15.68
N ASN A 86 0.90 -3.47 16.13
CA ASN A 86 0.58 -2.74 17.37
C ASN A 86 1.67 -1.76 17.84
N SER A 87 2.08 -0.87 16.94
CA SER A 87 2.76 0.33 17.38
C SER A 87 1.79 1.10 18.28
N HIS A 88 2.22 1.40 19.50
CA HIS A 88 1.46 2.27 20.41
C HIS A 88 1.56 3.75 19.96
N LYS A 89 2.30 4.02 18.88
CA LYS A 89 2.49 5.34 18.29
C LYS A 89 1.48 5.53 17.15
N PRO A 90 1.00 6.77 16.94
CA PRO A 90 0.08 7.04 15.86
C PRO A 90 0.75 6.77 14.50
N ILE A 91 -0.04 6.27 13.54
CA ILE A 91 0.45 5.85 12.23
C ILE A 91 -0.19 6.71 11.13
N ILE A 92 0.63 7.14 10.17
CA ILE A 92 0.21 7.61 8.85
C ILE A 92 0.37 6.43 7.89
N ALA A 93 -0.76 5.86 7.46
CA ALA A 93 -0.80 4.78 6.49
C ALA A 93 -0.88 5.33 5.07
N ILE A 94 0.15 5.09 4.28
CA ILE A 94 0.20 5.42 2.85
C ILE A 94 -0.17 4.17 2.08
N VAL A 95 -1.29 4.23 1.37
CA VAL A 95 -1.82 3.13 0.59
C VAL A 95 -1.42 3.29 -0.87
N VAL A 96 -0.70 2.29 -1.39
CA VAL A 96 -0.38 2.14 -2.81
C VAL A 96 -1.07 0.88 -3.35
N GLU A 97 -1.10 0.68 -4.66
CA GLU A 97 -1.94 -0.31 -5.33
C GLU A 97 -1.43 -1.73 -5.06
N SER A 98 -0.26 -2.04 -5.61
CA SER A 98 0.32 -3.38 -5.60
C SER A 98 1.83 -3.28 -5.77
N PRO A 99 2.61 -4.23 -5.23
CA PRO A 99 4.05 -4.22 -5.41
C PRO A 99 4.45 -4.37 -6.89
N HIS A 100 5.62 -3.83 -7.23
CA HIS A 100 6.29 -3.98 -8.52
C HIS A 100 7.53 -4.88 -8.40
N LYS A 101 8.40 -4.88 -9.42
CA LYS A 101 9.55 -5.80 -9.51
C LYS A 101 10.66 -5.49 -8.51
N ASP A 102 10.80 -4.23 -8.09
CA ASP A 102 11.89 -3.80 -7.21
C ASP A 102 11.59 -4.10 -5.74
N GLU A 103 10.32 -4.40 -5.41
CA GLU A 103 9.85 -4.87 -4.12
C GLU A 103 10.22 -6.33 -3.82
N PHE A 104 10.80 -7.05 -4.80
CA PHE A 104 11.22 -8.44 -4.65
C PHE A 104 12.69 -8.60 -4.99
N ASN A 105 13.40 -9.39 -4.18
CA ASN A 105 14.78 -9.74 -4.46
C ASN A 105 14.84 -10.62 -5.72
N ARG A 106 15.67 -10.23 -6.71
CA ARG A 106 15.67 -10.87 -8.03
C ARG A 106 16.11 -12.34 -8.00
N GLU A 107 17.02 -12.68 -7.09
CA GLU A 107 17.63 -14.01 -6.95
C GLU A 107 16.75 -14.93 -6.09
N SER A 108 16.46 -14.52 -4.86
CA SER A 108 15.70 -15.33 -3.90
C SER A 108 14.19 -15.29 -4.11
N LYS A 109 13.70 -14.37 -4.96
CA LYS A 109 12.27 -14.06 -5.18
C LYS A 109 11.51 -13.63 -3.92
N LYS A 110 12.19 -13.44 -2.78
CA LYS A 110 11.56 -12.99 -1.54
C LYS A 110 11.12 -11.54 -1.64
N ALA A 111 9.96 -11.22 -1.06
CA ALA A 111 9.53 -9.85 -0.92
C ALA A 111 10.42 -9.11 0.09
N ILE A 112 10.89 -7.93 -0.32
CA ILE A 112 11.71 -7.02 0.50
C ILE A 112 10.78 -6.06 1.26
N GLY A 113 9.78 -5.52 0.56
CA GLY A 113 8.85 -4.54 1.11
C GLY A 113 8.23 -3.66 0.04
N PRO A 114 7.22 -2.85 0.37
CA PRO A 114 6.50 -2.01 -0.58
C PRO A 114 7.34 -0.81 -1.01
N ALA A 115 7.13 -0.34 -2.24
CA ALA A 115 7.71 0.87 -2.80
C ALA A 115 9.26 0.96 -2.76
N ARG A 116 9.99 -0.15 -2.91
CA ARG A 116 11.48 -0.20 -2.88
C ARG A 116 12.16 0.33 -4.14
N GLY A 117 11.55 1.29 -4.83
CA GLY A 117 12.02 1.86 -6.08
C GLY A 117 11.72 3.35 -6.18
N SER A 118 11.39 3.82 -7.38
CA SER A 118 11.09 5.24 -7.62
C SER A 118 9.94 5.76 -6.73
N THR A 119 8.93 4.92 -6.48
CA THR A 119 7.80 5.26 -5.61
C THR A 119 8.27 5.58 -4.20
N GLY A 120 9.12 4.75 -3.59
CA GLY A 120 9.65 4.99 -2.25
C GLY A 120 10.54 6.23 -2.20
N ARG A 121 11.47 6.37 -3.13
CA ARG A 121 12.33 7.58 -3.21
C ARG A 121 11.50 8.86 -3.31
N ASN A 122 10.39 8.84 -4.04
CA ASN A 122 9.51 10.01 -4.12
C ASN A 122 8.69 10.23 -2.84
N ILE A 123 8.24 9.18 -2.16
CA ILE A 123 7.62 9.32 -0.83
C ILE A 123 8.63 9.98 0.12
N GLU A 124 9.87 9.49 0.13
CA GLU A 124 10.95 10.03 0.94
C GLU A 124 11.22 11.51 0.63
N ASN A 125 11.28 11.89 -0.64
CA ASN A 125 11.62 13.26 -1.03
C ASN A 125 10.46 14.26 -0.88
N TYR A 126 9.21 13.82 -1.09
CA TYR A 126 8.09 14.74 -1.30
C TYR A 126 6.93 14.60 -0.32
N LEU A 127 6.89 13.53 0.50
CA LEU A 127 5.80 13.39 1.47
C LEU A 127 5.69 14.60 2.42
N PRO A 128 6.78 15.17 2.98
CA PRO A 128 6.67 16.37 3.82
C PRO A 128 5.92 17.52 3.13
N SER A 129 6.20 17.78 1.85
CA SER A 129 5.52 18.82 1.07
C SER A 129 4.05 18.47 0.80
N VAL A 130 3.73 17.20 0.57
CA VAL A 130 2.33 16.74 0.42
C VAL A 130 1.56 16.93 1.72
N LEU A 131 2.18 16.65 2.87
CA LEU A 131 1.55 16.77 4.18
C LEU A 131 1.37 18.22 4.63
N PHE A 132 2.22 19.14 4.17
CA PHE A 132 2.21 20.55 4.56
C PHE A 132 0.82 21.20 4.50
N ASN A 133 0.04 20.90 3.45
CA ASN A 133 -1.32 21.43 3.26
C ASN A 133 -2.34 20.95 4.32
N TYR A 134 -1.98 19.99 5.17
CA TYR A 134 -2.83 19.39 6.19
C TYR A 134 -2.26 19.53 7.60
N LEU A 135 -1.17 20.29 7.74
CA LEU A 135 -0.59 20.59 9.05
C LEU A 135 -1.35 21.76 9.69
N PRO A 136 -1.32 21.88 11.04
CA PRO A 136 -1.89 23.02 11.72
C PRO A 136 -1.19 24.30 11.26
N ALA A 137 -1.92 25.27 10.73
CA ALA A 137 -1.32 26.54 10.33
C ALA A 137 -1.00 27.39 11.56
N ILE A 138 0.07 28.17 11.47
CA ILE A 138 0.33 29.27 12.40
C ILE A 138 -0.53 30.44 11.95
N ASP A 139 -1.40 30.94 12.83
CA ASP A 139 -1.98 32.25 12.64
C ASP A 139 -1.68 33.13 13.85
N GLU A 140 -0.60 33.92 13.76
CA GLU A 140 -0.29 34.94 14.76
C GLU A 140 -1.05 36.26 14.49
N THR A 141 -1.77 36.40 13.36
CA THR A 141 -2.27 37.71 12.89
C THR A 141 -3.68 37.77 12.32
N SER A 142 -4.36 36.65 12.08
CA SER A 142 -5.66 36.63 11.41
C SER A 142 -6.72 35.91 12.27
N SER A 143 -7.72 36.69 12.63
CA SER A 143 -8.87 36.26 13.43
C SER A 143 -9.98 35.63 12.56
N LEU A 144 -9.71 35.22 11.31
CA LEU A 144 -10.78 34.88 10.35
C LEU A 144 -10.57 33.64 9.47
N ILE A 145 -9.56 32.80 9.69
CA ILE A 145 -9.58 31.46 9.09
C ILE A 145 -10.22 30.52 10.10
N GLU A 146 -11.45 30.08 9.84
CA GLU A 146 -12.12 29.06 10.63
C GLU A 146 -11.37 27.72 10.44
N TYR A 147 -10.47 27.44 11.37
CA TYR A 147 -9.64 26.24 11.36
C TYR A 147 -10.44 25.03 11.88
N ASP A 148 -10.78 24.09 10.99
CA ASP A 148 -11.34 22.79 11.41
C ASP A 148 -10.21 21.88 11.89
N SER A 149 -9.96 21.88 13.19
CA SER A 149 -9.01 21.01 13.88
C SER A 149 -9.24 19.51 13.62
N ASN A 150 -10.45 19.09 13.18
CA ASN A 150 -10.73 17.69 12.82
C ASN A 150 -10.18 17.29 11.44
N LYS A 151 -9.71 18.25 10.63
CA LYS A 151 -9.14 17.99 9.29
C LYS A 151 -7.61 18.03 9.26
N GLN A 152 -6.97 18.25 10.41
CA GLN A 152 -5.52 18.45 10.49
C GLN A 152 -4.79 17.27 11.11
N ILE A 153 -3.56 17.07 10.68
CA ILE A 153 -2.64 16.15 11.34
C ILE A 153 -2.16 16.83 12.62
N GLN A 154 -2.47 16.22 13.76
CA GLN A 154 -2.12 16.79 15.06
C GLN A 154 -0.60 16.83 15.28
N ASN A 155 -0.16 17.69 16.20
CA ASN A 155 1.25 17.73 16.57
C ASN A 155 1.66 16.41 17.25
N GLY A 156 2.79 15.84 16.85
CA GLY A 156 3.26 14.58 17.40
C GLY A 156 4.23 13.84 16.50
N GLU A 157 4.69 12.70 17.02
CA GLU A 157 5.53 11.76 16.29
C GLU A 157 4.66 10.66 15.69
N TYR A 158 4.74 10.48 14.37
CA TYR A 158 3.99 9.49 13.61
C TYR A 158 4.90 8.49 12.94
N TYR A 159 4.48 7.24 12.96
CA TYR A 159 5.12 6.18 12.19
C TYR A 159 4.53 6.17 10.78
N ILE A 160 5.39 6.05 9.77
CA ILE A 160 4.97 5.94 8.37
C ILE A 160 4.85 4.47 8.00
N ALA A 161 3.64 4.06 7.69
CA ALA A 161 3.34 2.72 7.20
C ALA A 161 3.07 2.74 5.70
N LEU A 162 3.74 1.88 4.94
CA LEU A 162 3.40 1.60 3.55
C LEU A 162 2.57 0.34 3.48
N ILE A 163 1.40 0.45 2.84
CA ILE A 163 0.41 -0.62 2.73
C ILE A 163 0.07 -0.80 1.26
N ASN A 164 0.26 -2.00 0.72
CA ASN A 164 -0.30 -2.31 -0.59
C ASN A 164 -1.80 -2.63 -0.44
N ALA A 165 -2.64 -2.11 -1.32
CA ALA A 165 -4.04 -2.50 -1.40
C ALA A 165 -4.12 -4.00 -1.70
N ILE A 166 -3.36 -4.48 -2.68
CA ILE A 166 -3.15 -5.90 -2.98
C ILE A 166 -1.67 -6.25 -2.79
N GLN A 167 -1.36 -7.22 -1.95
CA GLN A 167 0.03 -7.58 -1.63
C GLN A 167 0.74 -8.41 -2.73
N TYR A 168 0.07 -8.73 -3.83
CA TYR A 168 0.62 -9.52 -4.93
C TYR A 168 0.96 -8.64 -6.13
N GLN A 169 1.98 -9.03 -6.89
CA GLN A 169 2.48 -8.24 -8.01
C GLN A 169 1.52 -8.28 -9.21
N CYS A 170 0.51 -7.41 -9.24
CA CYS A 170 -0.52 -7.40 -10.29
C CYS A 170 0.05 -7.10 -11.69
N SER A 171 1.24 -6.50 -11.82
CA SER A 171 1.88 -6.31 -13.12
C SER A 171 2.60 -7.56 -13.65
N LEU A 172 2.70 -8.62 -12.85
CA LEU A 172 3.43 -9.87 -13.19
C LEU A 172 4.89 -9.61 -13.63
N GLY A 173 5.53 -8.56 -13.11
CA GLY A 173 6.90 -8.18 -13.46
C GLY A 173 7.03 -7.43 -14.78
N GLU A 174 5.93 -7.23 -15.50
CA GLU A 174 5.87 -6.52 -16.78
C GLU A 174 5.56 -5.03 -16.58
N ASP A 175 5.49 -4.29 -17.68
CA ASP A 175 5.02 -2.91 -17.69
C ASP A 175 3.62 -2.80 -17.08
N THR A 176 3.44 -1.77 -16.23
CA THR A 176 2.21 -1.56 -15.47
C THR A 176 0.98 -1.35 -16.35
N SER A 177 1.15 -0.92 -17.60
CA SER A 177 0.06 -0.72 -18.56
C SER A 177 -0.52 -2.01 -19.13
N LYS A 178 0.20 -3.14 -19.01
CA LYS A 178 -0.16 -4.39 -19.69
C LYS A 178 -1.21 -5.19 -18.93
N TYR A 179 -0.93 -5.50 -17.66
CA TYR A 179 -1.74 -6.43 -16.87
C TYR A 179 -2.24 -5.88 -15.53
N ARG A 180 -1.52 -4.91 -14.94
CA ARG A 180 -1.76 -4.44 -13.56
C ARG A 180 -3.22 -4.14 -13.31
N ASP A 181 -3.80 -3.27 -14.14
CA ASP A 181 -5.13 -2.74 -13.87
C ASP A 181 -6.21 -3.83 -14.00
N LYS A 182 -6.07 -4.77 -14.94
CA LYS A 182 -7.01 -5.89 -15.12
C LYS A 182 -6.93 -6.87 -13.96
N ILE A 183 -5.72 -7.34 -13.64
CA ILE A 183 -5.49 -8.29 -12.55
C ILE A 183 -5.88 -7.66 -11.22
N PHE A 184 -5.54 -6.39 -11.00
CA PHE A 184 -5.95 -5.65 -9.81
C PHE A 184 -7.47 -5.62 -9.70
N SER A 185 -8.19 -5.19 -10.74
CA SER A 185 -9.66 -5.09 -10.69
C SER A 185 -10.34 -6.44 -10.48
N GLU A 186 -9.86 -7.51 -11.12
CA GLU A 186 -10.37 -8.87 -10.89
C GLU A 186 -10.13 -9.33 -9.45
N MET A 187 -8.92 -9.16 -8.93
CA MET A 187 -8.58 -9.49 -7.55
C MET A 187 -9.38 -8.65 -6.55
N TRP A 188 -9.53 -7.34 -6.80
CA TRP A 188 -10.29 -6.43 -5.93
C TRP A 188 -11.79 -6.74 -5.94
N GLY A 189 -12.30 -7.32 -7.02
CA GLY A 189 -13.67 -7.84 -7.10
C GLY A 189 -13.93 -9.01 -6.14
N LEU A 190 -12.89 -9.66 -5.63
CA LEU A 190 -13.01 -10.73 -4.65
C LEU A 190 -13.16 -10.15 -3.24
N GLU A 191 -14.29 -10.42 -2.60
CA GLU A 191 -14.61 -9.92 -1.26
C GLU A 191 -13.54 -10.24 -0.21
N LYS A 192 -12.89 -11.39 -0.32
CA LYS A 192 -11.81 -11.78 0.60
C LYS A 192 -10.56 -10.91 0.49
N VAL A 193 -10.28 -10.33 -0.68
CA VAL A 193 -9.14 -9.43 -0.89
C VAL A 193 -9.41 -8.10 -0.20
N LYS A 194 -10.62 -7.55 -0.33
CA LYS A 194 -11.05 -6.36 0.40
C LYS A 194 -11.00 -6.58 1.91
N LYS A 195 -11.54 -7.71 2.40
CA LYS A 195 -11.49 -8.07 3.82
C LYS A 195 -10.07 -8.21 4.35
N ASP A 196 -9.15 -8.76 3.57
CA ASP A 196 -7.73 -8.83 3.95
C ASP A 196 -7.12 -7.42 4.07
N PHE A 197 -7.35 -6.56 3.09
CA PHE A 197 -6.93 -5.16 3.15
C PHE A 197 -7.48 -4.43 4.39
N ILE A 198 -8.78 -4.56 4.67
CA ILE A 198 -9.39 -3.97 5.87
C ILE A 198 -8.81 -4.55 7.15
N LYS A 199 -8.55 -5.86 7.20
CA LYS A 199 -7.91 -6.50 8.36
C LYS A 199 -6.51 -5.91 8.60
N ARG A 200 -5.74 -5.66 7.54
CA ARG A 200 -4.41 -5.06 7.62
C ARG A 200 -4.47 -3.60 8.08
N LEU A 201 -5.44 -2.81 7.58
CA LEU A 201 -5.72 -1.45 8.09
C LEU A 201 -6.13 -1.45 9.57
N LYS A 202 -7.03 -2.36 9.99
CA LYS A 202 -7.42 -2.52 11.40
C LYS A 202 -6.21 -2.84 12.27
N LYS A 203 -5.33 -3.73 11.79
CA LYS A 203 -4.10 -4.11 12.49
C LYS A 203 -3.08 -2.96 12.58
N SER A 204 -2.99 -2.09 11.58
CA SER A 204 -2.10 -0.92 11.62
C SER A 204 -2.64 0.20 12.50
N ASN A 205 -3.94 0.19 12.80
CA ASN A 205 -4.60 1.16 13.68
C ASN A 205 -4.25 2.63 13.33
N PRO A 206 -4.41 3.06 12.07
CA PRO A 206 -3.91 4.35 11.60
C PRO A 206 -4.64 5.51 12.27
N SER A 207 -3.94 6.63 12.40
CA SER A 207 -4.53 7.93 12.73
C SER A 207 -4.80 8.74 11.46
N VAL A 208 -4.00 8.50 10.42
CA VAL A 208 -4.16 9.11 9.09
C VAL A 208 -4.07 8.00 8.04
N ILE A 209 -4.95 8.03 7.05
CA ILE A 209 -4.88 7.18 5.85
C ILE A 209 -4.72 8.09 4.64
N ILE A 210 -3.75 7.82 3.79
CA ILE A 210 -3.51 8.54 2.54
C ILE A 210 -3.60 7.55 1.40
N ASN A 211 -4.65 7.65 0.60
CA ASN A 211 -4.81 6.84 -0.60
C ASN A 211 -4.02 7.46 -1.75
N CYS A 212 -2.91 6.81 -2.12
CA CYS A 212 -2.01 7.21 -3.18
C CYS A 212 -2.13 6.30 -4.41
N CYS A 213 -3.18 5.46 -4.50
CA CYS A 213 -3.38 4.60 -5.66
C CYS A 213 -3.56 5.43 -6.95
N THR A 214 -3.24 4.84 -8.08
CA THR A 214 -3.27 5.42 -9.41
C THR A 214 -4.69 5.40 -9.93
N ARG A 215 -4.96 6.23 -10.94
CA ARG A 215 -6.21 6.11 -11.70
C ARG A 215 -6.23 4.82 -12.52
N GLY A 216 -5.08 4.24 -12.84
CA GLY A 216 -4.97 3.17 -13.84
C GLY A 216 -5.03 3.73 -15.27
N ASN A 217 -4.80 2.86 -16.24
CA ASN A 217 -4.76 3.17 -17.67
C ASN A 217 -6.09 2.81 -18.36
N PHE A 218 -7.21 3.18 -17.75
CA PHE A 218 -8.54 2.94 -18.31
C PHE A 218 -8.83 3.93 -19.43
N LYS A 219 -9.09 3.43 -20.64
CA LYS A 219 -9.38 4.26 -21.83
C LYS A 219 -10.73 4.98 -21.74
N ASP A 220 -11.69 4.41 -21.01
CA ASP A 220 -13.07 4.86 -21.04
C ASP A 220 -13.37 6.02 -20.08
N ASN A 221 -12.37 6.60 -19.41
CA ASN A 221 -12.50 7.72 -18.44
C ASN A 221 -13.59 7.54 -17.35
N LYS A 222 -14.11 6.33 -17.18
CA LYS A 222 -15.07 5.97 -16.14
C LYS A 222 -14.39 5.99 -14.79
N GLU A 223 -14.64 7.04 -14.02
CA GLU A 223 -13.93 7.28 -12.77
C GLU A 223 -14.15 6.16 -11.75
N GLU A 224 -15.31 5.51 -11.76
CA GLU A 224 -15.64 4.39 -10.87
C GLU A 224 -14.72 3.18 -11.06
N LEU A 225 -14.08 3.05 -12.23
CA LEU A 225 -13.15 1.96 -12.52
C LEU A 225 -11.72 2.29 -12.10
N PHE A 226 -11.44 3.54 -11.73
CA PHE A 226 -10.09 3.93 -11.31
C PHE A 226 -9.69 3.16 -10.06
N LEU A 227 -8.48 2.60 -10.07
CA LEU A 227 -7.98 1.79 -8.95
C LEU A 227 -8.05 2.58 -7.63
N ARG A 228 -7.71 3.88 -7.67
CA ARG A 228 -7.87 4.82 -6.56
C ARG A 228 -9.28 4.84 -6.00
N ASN A 229 -10.31 4.92 -6.85
CA ASN A 229 -11.69 5.03 -6.41
C ASN A 229 -12.22 3.71 -5.85
N LEU A 230 -11.81 2.58 -6.44
CA LEU A 230 -12.10 1.24 -5.89
C LEU A 230 -11.53 1.06 -4.49
N VAL A 231 -10.27 1.46 -4.28
CA VAL A 231 -9.62 1.41 -2.96
C VAL A 231 -10.23 2.43 -2.01
N GLN A 232 -10.57 3.64 -2.49
CA GLN A 232 -11.19 4.64 -1.63
C GLN A 232 -12.54 4.16 -1.10
N SER A 233 -13.43 3.63 -1.95
CA SER A 233 -14.74 3.16 -1.51
C SER A 233 -14.62 2.17 -0.35
N THR A 234 -13.66 1.25 -0.41
CA THR A 234 -13.38 0.31 0.68
C THR A 234 -12.81 0.99 1.94
N ILE A 235 -11.96 2.03 1.79
CA ILE A 235 -11.50 2.84 2.93
C ILE A 235 -12.69 3.58 3.56
N ASP A 236 -13.58 4.17 2.76
CA ASP A 236 -14.74 4.91 3.25
C ASP A 236 -15.69 4.00 4.03
N GLU A 237 -15.96 2.79 3.53
CA GLU A 237 -16.70 1.75 4.25
C GLU A 237 -16.04 1.41 5.59
N PHE A 238 -14.72 1.23 5.61
CA PHE A 238 -13.97 1.00 6.84
C PHE A 238 -14.11 2.15 7.84
N LEU A 239 -14.03 3.41 7.37
CA LEU A 239 -14.18 4.58 8.23
C LEU A 239 -15.58 4.68 8.81
N LEU A 240 -16.62 4.36 8.03
CA LEU A 240 -18.00 4.29 8.52
C LEU A 240 -18.15 3.26 9.66
N GLU A 241 -17.49 2.10 9.55
CA GLU A 241 -17.45 1.11 10.64
C GLU A 241 -16.68 1.60 11.88
N GLN A 242 -15.67 2.47 11.72
CA GLN A 242 -14.84 2.96 12.83
C GLN A 242 -15.38 4.25 13.50
N ASN A 243 -16.21 5.03 12.81
CA ASN A 243 -16.61 6.38 13.20
C ASN A 243 -17.36 6.49 14.54
N ASN A 244 -17.81 5.38 15.12
CA ASN A 244 -18.34 5.38 16.49
C ASN A 244 -17.25 5.43 17.58
N ASN A 245 -15.96 5.23 17.26
CA ASN A 245 -14.90 5.04 18.26
C ASN A 245 -13.56 5.76 17.99
N LYS A 246 -13.27 6.23 16.77
CA LYS A 246 -11.97 6.85 16.45
C LYS A 246 -12.05 7.88 15.32
N ASN A 247 -11.49 9.07 15.54
CA ASN A 247 -11.35 10.10 14.51
C ASN A 247 -10.10 9.80 13.64
N ILE A 248 -10.29 9.17 12.48
CA ILE A 248 -9.21 8.85 11.52
C ILE A 248 -9.28 9.87 10.38
N LEU A 249 -8.20 10.60 10.14
CA LEU A 249 -8.11 11.52 9.01
C LEU A 249 -7.88 10.74 7.72
N CYS A 250 -8.74 10.92 6.71
CA CYS A 250 -8.58 10.26 5.41
C CYS A 250 -8.31 11.27 4.30
N LEU A 251 -7.23 11.05 3.57
CA LEU A 251 -6.73 11.93 2.51
C LEU A 251 -6.60 11.17 1.19
N ARG A 252 -6.71 11.90 0.07
CA ARG A 252 -6.40 11.41 -1.28
C ARG A 252 -5.20 12.17 -1.81
N ALA A 253 -4.24 11.45 -2.39
CA ALA A 253 -3.08 12.05 -3.03
C ALA A 253 -2.86 11.45 -4.42
N ALA A 254 -2.05 12.13 -5.23
CA ALA A 254 -1.58 11.56 -6.48
C ALA A 254 -0.63 10.37 -6.20
N HIS A 255 -0.41 9.50 -7.18
CA HIS A 255 0.54 8.40 -7.00
C HIS A 255 1.97 8.96 -6.82
N PRO A 256 2.84 8.40 -5.95
CA PRO A 256 4.12 9.03 -5.63
C PRO A 256 5.08 9.13 -6.81
N SER A 257 4.94 8.25 -7.81
CA SER A 257 5.69 8.35 -9.08
C SER A 257 5.13 9.39 -10.08
N SER A 258 4.11 10.18 -9.72
CA SER A 258 3.55 11.23 -10.58
C SER A 258 4.09 12.62 -10.23
N VAL A 259 4.20 13.49 -11.24
CA VAL A 259 4.61 14.90 -11.07
C VAL A 259 3.69 15.65 -10.11
N HIS A 260 2.39 15.32 -10.06
CA HIS A 260 1.46 15.94 -9.14
C HIS A 260 1.82 15.70 -7.66
N PHE A 261 2.28 14.48 -7.32
CA PHE A 261 2.72 14.19 -5.95
C PHE A 261 4.00 14.97 -5.61
N GLN A 262 4.93 15.04 -6.55
CA GLN A 262 6.20 15.77 -6.37
C GLN A 262 5.97 17.26 -6.14
N ASN A 263 4.92 17.82 -6.75
CA ASN A 263 4.53 19.23 -6.58
C ASN A 263 3.69 19.48 -5.31
N GLY A 264 3.48 18.48 -4.45
CA GLY A 264 2.63 18.62 -3.26
C GLY A 264 1.13 18.78 -3.58
N LEU A 265 0.72 18.53 -4.83
CA LEU A 265 -0.64 18.74 -5.29
C LEU A 265 -1.49 17.49 -5.04
N SER A 266 -2.35 17.59 -4.03
CA SER A 266 -3.43 16.61 -3.79
C SER A 266 -4.68 17.02 -4.57
N PHE A 267 -5.19 16.13 -5.43
CA PHE A 267 -6.55 16.24 -5.96
C PHE A 267 -7.52 15.92 -4.83
N LEU A 268 -8.11 16.94 -4.21
CA LEU A 268 -9.05 16.75 -3.12
C LEU A 268 -10.47 17.09 -3.53
N LYS A 269 -11.33 16.08 -3.50
CA LYS A 269 -12.72 16.22 -3.09
C LYS A 269 -12.85 15.52 -1.75
N LYS A 270 -13.39 16.21 -0.75
CA LYS A 270 -13.89 15.59 0.48
C LYS A 270 -15.22 14.88 0.16
N ILE A 271 -15.49 13.76 0.83
CA ILE A 271 -16.83 13.19 0.97
C ILE A 271 -17.40 13.71 2.29
#